data_AF-A0A4R3A1R1-F1
#
_entry.id   AF-A0A4R3A1R1-F1
#
_cell.length_a   1.000
_cell.length_b   1.000
_cell.length_c   1.000
_cell.angle_alpha   90.00
_cell.angle_beta   90.00
_cell.angle_gamma   90.00
#
_symmetry.space_group_name_H-M   'P 1'
#
loop_
_entity.id
_entity.type
_entity.pdbx_description
1 polymer ?
#
loop_
_entity_poly.entity_id
_entity_poly.type
_entity_poly.pdbx_seq_one_letter_code
_entity_poly.pdbx_strand_id
1 'polypeptide(L)'
;MTERFILKFLSPETGCSAHELCFEAAPSVIANIMGMTVDEVMGYAHYPDDRELTAISAAIGVSLPRWPHDVELTRPHLIDTAPYLVHTNFELPLMLDGRKPFAVVSGEDDFHPLINLRACFSPYVERGEIIARIAEMQAGGRTFIRIYYALPGEDWRFDAYDVLMNGPRPWTADMEWQLGSILGYSDEQNEWWIANGFKPAPPKPSA
;
A
#
# COMPACT_ATOMS: atom_id res chain seq x y z
N MET A 1 8.73 25.77 3.77
CA MET A 1 7.67 25.41 2.81
C MET A 1 6.81 24.36 3.47
N THR A 2 5.49 24.43 3.30
CA THR A 2 4.55 23.43 3.81
C THR A 2 4.34 22.33 2.77
N GLU A 3 4.04 21.14 3.24
CA GLU A 3 3.73 19.96 2.47
C GLU A 3 2.40 19.37 2.95
N ARG A 4 1.75 18.64 2.05
CA ARG A 4 0.50 17.96 2.33
C ARG A 4 0.75 16.59 2.95
N PHE A 5 0.02 16.31 4.02
CA PHE A 5 0.00 15.04 4.74
C PHE A 5 -1.43 14.52 4.86
N ILE A 6 -1.57 13.21 5.06
CA ILE A 6 -2.83 12.51 5.21
C ILE A 6 -2.71 11.60 6.44
N LEU A 7 -3.62 11.75 7.40
CA LEU A 7 -3.87 10.73 8.43
C LEU A 7 -5.00 9.83 7.95
N LYS A 8 -4.73 8.53 7.83
CA LYS A 8 -5.68 7.49 7.47
C LYS A 8 -6.01 6.68 8.72
N PHE A 9 -7.26 6.73 9.16
CA PHE A 9 -7.74 6.01 10.34
C PHE A 9 -8.16 4.61 9.90
N LEU A 10 -7.35 3.60 10.21
CA LEU A 10 -7.51 2.27 9.62
C LEU A 10 -8.61 1.48 10.33
N SER A 11 -9.48 0.87 9.54
CA SER A 11 -10.50 -0.07 10.01
C SER A 11 -9.83 -1.36 10.47
N PRO A 12 -10.10 -1.85 11.69
CA PRO A 12 -9.60 -3.14 12.15
C PRO A 12 -10.26 -4.32 11.42
N GLU A 13 -11.38 -4.09 10.73
CA GLU A 13 -12.11 -5.14 10.01
C GLU A 13 -11.54 -5.38 8.61
N THR A 14 -11.01 -4.32 7.99
CA THR A 14 -10.60 -4.35 6.58
C THR A 14 -9.15 -3.95 6.34
N GLY A 15 -8.49 -3.32 7.30
CA GLY A 15 -7.18 -2.68 7.13
C GLY A 15 -7.23 -1.39 6.29
N CYS A 16 -8.40 -1.01 5.78
CA CYS A 16 -8.56 0.14 4.90
C CYS A 16 -8.80 1.43 5.68
N SER A 17 -8.55 2.56 5.02
CA SER A 17 -8.88 3.87 5.57
C SER A 17 -10.40 4.03 5.74
N ALA A 18 -10.86 4.13 6.98
CA ALA A 18 -12.27 4.42 7.32
C ALA A 18 -12.55 5.92 7.30
N HIS A 19 -11.56 6.73 7.71
CA HIS A 19 -11.58 8.18 7.66
C HIS A 19 -10.23 8.70 7.23
N GLU A 20 -10.22 9.85 6.55
CA GLU A 20 -9.01 10.55 6.19
C GLU A 20 -9.06 12.00 6.63
N LEU A 21 -7.95 12.48 7.19
CA LEU A 21 -7.71 13.90 7.44
C LEU A 21 -6.51 14.36 6.62
N CYS A 22 -6.77 15.24 5.66
CA CYS A 22 -5.73 15.92 4.89
C CYS A 22 -5.38 17.25 5.54
N PHE A 23 -4.10 17.55 5.69
CA PHE A 23 -3.62 18.79 6.29
C PHE A 23 -2.27 19.23 5.69
N GLU A 24 -1.96 20.52 5.83
CA GLU A 24 -0.71 21.12 5.38
C GLU A 24 0.17 21.40 6.61
N ALA A 25 1.43 20.97 6.59
CA ALA A 25 2.39 21.21 7.67
C ALA A 25 3.81 21.35 7.13
N ALA A 26 4.69 22.01 7.89
CA ALA A 26 6.11 21.98 7.56
C ALA A 26 6.67 20.57 7.85
N PRO A 27 7.39 19.92 6.91
CA PRO A 27 7.94 18.58 7.14
C PRO A 27 8.82 18.48 8.39
N SER A 28 9.55 19.55 8.73
CA SER A 28 10.37 19.61 9.94
C SER A 28 9.56 19.54 11.23
N VAL A 29 8.32 20.06 11.25
CA VAL A 29 7.43 19.94 12.41
C VAL A 29 7.02 18.49 12.61
N ILE A 30 6.62 17.82 11.53
CA ILE A 30 6.21 16.41 11.58
C ILE A 30 7.40 15.51 11.94
N ALA A 31 8.55 15.72 11.29
CA ALA A 31 9.80 15.02 11.62
C ALA A 31 10.18 15.16 13.11
N ASN A 32 10.09 16.37 13.67
CA ASN A 32 10.34 16.59 15.09
C ASN A 32 9.35 15.86 16.00
N ILE A 33 8.07 15.80 15.63
CA ILE A 33 7.05 15.08 16.41
C ILE A 33 7.33 13.57 16.39
N MET A 34 7.62 13.02 15.21
CA MET A 34 7.89 11.59 14.98
C MET A 34 9.28 11.16 15.47
N GLY A 35 10.14 12.09 15.91
CA GLY A 35 11.52 11.79 16.28
C GLY A 35 12.39 11.31 15.12
N MET A 36 12.09 11.76 13.90
CA MET A 36 12.70 11.34 12.64
C MET A 36 13.38 12.51 11.94
N THR A 37 14.14 12.22 10.89
CA THR A 37 14.59 13.20 9.91
C THR A 37 13.47 13.61 8.96
N VAL A 38 13.64 14.75 8.30
CA VAL A 38 12.70 15.19 7.25
C VAL A 38 12.66 14.17 6.11
N ASP A 39 13.80 13.61 5.70
CA ASP A 39 13.85 12.67 4.57
C ASP A 39 13.10 11.38 4.89
N GLU A 40 13.18 10.87 6.13
CA GLU A 40 12.42 9.69 6.57
C GLU A 40 10.91 9.92 6.54
N VAL A 41 10.43 11.03 7.12
CA VAL A 41 9.00 11.39 7.10
C VAL A 41 8.48 11.59 5.67
N MET A 42 9.33 12.09 4.79
CA MET A 42 8.95 12.42 3.42
C MET A 42 8.95 11.20 2.48
N GLY A 43 9.59 10.09 2.87
CA GLY A 43 9.81 8.92 2.02
C GLY A 43 8.86 7.74 2.22
N TYR A 44 8.32 7.54 3.42
CA TYR A 44 7.56 6.33 3.77
C TYR A 44 6.24 6.64 4.49
N ALA A 45 5.36 5.64 4.57
CA ALA A 45 4.22 5.66 5.48
C ALA A 45 4.71 5.43 6.92
N HIS A 46 4.08 6.11 7.87
CA HIS A 46 4.43 6.06 9.29
C HIS A 46 3.19 5.77 10.13
N TYR A 47 3.37 5.20 11.31
CA TYR A 47 2.27 4.81 12.20
C TYR A 47 2.43 5.52 13.54
N PRO A 48 1.95 6.77 13.67
CA PRO A 48 2.12 7.55 14.89
C PRO A 48 1.41 6.92 16.09
N ASP A 49 2.04 6.99 17.25
CA ASP A 49 1.43 6.61 18.53
C ASP A 49 0.46 7.70 19.06
N ASP A 50 -0.23 7.41 20.18
CA ASP A 50 -1.18 8.36 20.79
C ASP A 50 -0.55 9.72 21.16
N ARG A 51 0.73 9.71 21.56
CA ARG A 51 1.47 10.93 21.93
C ARG A 51 1.76 11.76 20.69
N GLU A 52 2.21 11.11 19.63
CA GLU A 52 2.50 11.72 18.33
C GLU A 52 1.22 12.25 17.67
N LEU A 53 0.13 11.50 17.69
CA LEU A 53 -1.18 11.95 17.21
C LEU A 53 -1.67 13.18 17.98
N THR A 54 -1.51 13.19 19.30
CA THR A 54 -1.85 14.35 20.14
C THR A 54 -1.00 15.57 19.77
N ALA A 55 0.30 15.38 19.53
CA ALA A 55 1.20 16.46 19.13
C ALA A 55 0.90 16.98 17.71
N ILE A 56 0.56 16.09 16.77
CA ILE A 56 0.12 16.46 15.41
C ILE A 56 -1.18 17.27 15.51
N SER A 57 -2.18 16.78 16.24
CA SER A 57 -3.46 17.45 16.50
C SER A 57 -3.25 18.89 17.01
N ALA A 58 -2.37 19.05 18.01
CA ALA A 58 -2.03 20.35 18.57
C ALA A 58 -1.31 21.26 17.56
N ALA A 59 -0.38 20.71 16.77
CA ALA A 59 0.39 21.46 15.78
C ALA A 59 -0.48 21.98 14.62
N ILE A 60 -1.49 21.21 14.20
CA ILE A 60 -2.39 21.58 13.10
C ILE A 60 -3.66 22.31 13.57
N GLY A 61 -3.91 22.35 14.89
CA GLY A 61 -5.07 23.02 15.46
C GLY A 61 -6.41 22.32 15.17
N VAL A 62 -6.40 21.00 14.96
CA VAL A 62 -7.59 20.20 14.64
C VAL A 62 -7.75 19.09 15.67
N SER A 63 -8.95 18.95 16.24
CA SER A 63 -9.27 17.82 17.11
C SER A 63 -9.43 16.55 16.30
N LEU A 64 -8.61 15.54 16.60
CA LEU A 64 -8.72 14.22 16.00
C LEU A 64 -9.84 13.40 16.68
N PRO A 65 -10.54 12.52 15.93
CA PRO A 65 -11.45 11.58 16.55
C PRO A 65 -10.69 10.64 17.48
N ARG A 66 -11.36 10.15 18.52
CA ARG A 66 -10.82 9.05 19.33
C ARG A 66 -10.84 7.78 18.47
N TRP A 67 -9.66 7.26 18.16
CA TRP A 67 -9.49 6.06 17.33
C TRP A 67 -8.60 5.06 18.06
N PRO A 68 -9.13 3.89 18.48
CA PRO A 68 -8.37 2.92 19.27
C PRO A 68 -7.54 1.96 18.40
N HIS A 69 -7.43 2.23 17.10
CA HIS A 69 -6.75 1.39 16.13
C HIS A 69 -5.65 2.18 15.43
N ASP A 70 -4.89 1.50 14.56
CA ASP A 70 -3.78 2.12 13.84
C ASP A 70 -4.23 3.32 13.02
N VAL A 71 -3.40 4.35 13.04
CA VAL A 71 -3.50 5.51 12.16
C VAL A 71 -2.24 5.53 11.32
N GLU A 72 -2.40 5.63 10.01
CA GLU A 72 -1.29 5.73 9.07
C GLU A 72 -1.13 7.20 8.65
N LEU A 73 0.08 7.73 8.81
CA LEU A 73 0.51 9.02 8.30
C LEU A 73 1.22 8.83 6.97
N THR A 74 0.66 9.39 5.90
CA THR A 74 1.27 9.38 4.57
C THR A 74 1.33 10.77 3.97
N ARG A 75 1.99 10.86 2.82
CA ARG A 75 1.81 11.98 1.89
C ARG A 75 0.90 11.55 0.75
N PRO A 76 0.28 12.50 0.02
CA PRO A 76 -0.36 12.20 -1.25
C PRO A 76 0.64 11.50 -2.17
N HIS A 77 0.27 10.33 -2.65
CA HIS A 77 1.04 9.55 -3.60
C HIS A 77 0.56 9.85 -5.02
N LEU A 78 1.39 9.60 -6.03
CA LEU A 78 1.00 9.81 -7.43
C LEU A 78 -0.28 9.05 -7.81
N ILE A 79 -0.50 7.89 -7.17
CA ILE A 79 -1.71 7.08 -7.35
C ILE A 79 -3.00 7.82 -6.98
N ASP A 80 -2.92 8.79 -6.06
CA ASP A 80 -4.09 9.55 -5.59
C ASP A 80 -4.57 10.56 -6.64
N THR A 81 -3.85 10.70 -7.76
CA THR A 81 -4.26 11.53 -8.91
C THR A 81 -5.01 10.75 -9.98
N ALA A 82 -5.11 9.42 -9.85
CA ALA A 82 -5.85 8.59 -10.80
C ALA A 82 -7.36 8.91 -10.76
N PRO A 83 -8.05 8.95 -11.92
CA PRO A 83 -9.49 9.21 -11.99
C PRO A 83 -10.34 7.99 -11.60
N TYR A 84 -9.72 6.98 -11.00
CA TYR A 84 -10.35 5.74 -10.54
C TYR A 84 -9.73 5.32 -9.21
N LEU A 85 -10.44 4.48 -8.47
CA LEU A 85 -9.95 3.93 -7.21
C LEU A 85 -8.77 2.98 -7.48
N VAL A 86 -7.57 3.39 -7.06
CA VAL A 86 -6.40 2.52 -7.01
C VAL A 86 -6.56 1.56 -5.83
N HIS A 87 -6.20 0.29 -6.03
CA HIS A 87 -6.50 -0.79 -5.09
C HIS A 87 -5.69 -0.75 -3.79
N THR A 88 -4.64 0.06 -3.71
CA THR A 88 -3.76 0.18 -2.53
C THR A 88 -4.55 0.58 -1.29
N ASN A 89 -4.40 -0.16 -0.20
CA ASN A 89 -5.15 -0.02 1.06
C ASN A 89 -6.66 -0.33 0.94
N PHE A 90 -7.12 -0.85 -0.20
CA PHE A 90 -8.52 -1.27 -0.43
C PHE A 90 -8.61 -2.74 -0.84
N GLU A 91 -7.56 -3.52 -0.58
CA GLU A 91 -7.41 -4.88 -1.09
C GLU A 91 -8.56 -5.79 -0.62
N LEU A 92 -8.75 -5.92 0.69
CA LEU A 92 -9.78 -6.80 1.25
C LEU A 92 -11.21 -6.43 0.82
N PRO A 93 -11.71 -5.18 1.01
CA PRO A 93 -13.08 -4.86 0.64
C PRO A 93 -13.33 -4.99 -0.86
N LEU A 94 -12.36 -4.67 -1.72
CA LEU A 94 -12.52 -4.88 -3.17
C LEU A 94 -12.51 -6.36 -3.56
N MET A 95 -11.79 -7.21 -2.82
CA MET A 95 -11.88 -8.66 -3.00
C MET A 95 -13.25 -9.18 -2.56
N LEU A 96 -13.76 -8.75 -1.40
CA LEU A 96 -15.09 -9.14 -0.92
C LEU A 96 -16.23 -8.67 -1.83
N ASP A 97 -16.06 -7.52 -2.49
CA ASP A 97 -16.98 -7.00 -3.51
C ASP A 97 -16.79 -7.67 -4.90
N GLY A 98 -15.83 -8.58 -5.03
CA GLY A 98 -15.55 -9.30 -6.29
C GLY A 98 -14.88 -8.45 -7.38
N ARG A 99 -14.48 -7.21 -7.08
CA ARG A 99 -13.87 -6.27 -8.03
C ARG A 99 -12.36 -6.40 -8.15
N LYS A 100 -11.72 -6.96 -7.13
CA LYS A 100 -10.29 -7.26 -7.13
C LYS A 100 -10.12 -8.78 -7.02
N PRO A 101 -9.55 -9.45 -8.03
CA PRO A 101 -9.38 -10.90 -8.00
C PRO A 101 -8.13 -11.34 -7.23
N PHE A 102 -7.15 -10.44 -7.06
CA PHE A 102 -5.83 -10.78 -6.52
C PHE A 102 -5.20 -9.60 -5.78
N ALA A 103 -4.60 -9.90 -4.63
CA ALA A 103 -3.78 -9.00 -3.83
C ALA A 103 -2.45 -9.66 -3.46
N VAL A 104 -1.41 -8.84 -3.34
CA VAL A 104 -0.10 -9.25 -2.88
C VAL A 104 0.40 -8.21 -1.89
N VAL A 105 0.89 -8.67 -0.76
CA VAL A 105 1.46 -7.84 0.30
C VAL A 105 2.79 -8.44 0.72
N SER A 106 3.77 -7.59 1.02
CA SER A 106 5.09 -8.06 1.44
C SER A 106 5.70 -7.12 2.46
N GLY A 107 6.43 -7.69 3.42
CA GLY A 107 7.12 -6.95 4.46
C GLY A 107 7.95 -7.88 5.32
N GLU A 108 8.64 -7.31 6.31
CA GLU A 108 9.32 -8.09 7.35
C GLU A 108 8.26 -8.84 8.17
N ASP A 109 8.58 -10.05 8.63
CA ASP A 109 7.61 -10.94 9.31
C ASP A 109 7.06 -10.34 10.62
N ASP A 110 7.85 -9.49 11.27
CA ASP A 110 7.51 -8.77 12.50
C ASP A 110 6.94 -7.37 12.26
N PHE A 111 6.70 -6.99 11.01
CA PHE A 111 6.14 -5.68 10.68
C PHE A 111 4.64 -5.60 11.05
N HIS A 112 4.33 -4.86 12.11
CA HIS A 112 2.98 -4.77 12.70
C HIS A 112 1.85 -4.48 11.69
N PRO A 113 1.97 -3.54 10.73
CA PRO A 113 0.92 -3.32 9.73
C PRO A 113 0.62 -4.54 8.85
N LEU A 114 1.64 -5.34 8.53
CA LEU A 114 1.45 -6.58 7.77
C LEU A 114 0.72 -7.65 8.60
N ILE A 115 1.04 -7.75 9.90
CA ILE A 115 0.36 -8.64 10.84
C ILE A 115 -1.13 -8.28 10.92
N ASN A 116 -1.44 -6.99 11.07
CA ASN A 116 -2.82 -6.51 11.17
C ASN A 116 -3.60 -6.73 9.89
N LEU A 117 -2.99 -6.44 8.73
CA LEU A 117 -3.63 -6.70 7.44
C LEU A 117 -3.90 -8.20 7.27
N ARG A 118 -2.93 -9.06 7.59
CA ARG A 118 -3.12 -10.51 7.53
C ARG A 118 -4.28 -10.97 8.43
N ALA A 119 -4.41 -10.41 9.64
CA ALA A 119 -5.49 -10.73 10.55
C ALA A 119 -6.87 -10.37 9.98
N CYS A 120 -6.99 -9.28 9.20
CA CYS A 120 -8.24 -8.91 8.52
C CYS A 120 -8.65 -9.96 7.47
N PHE A 121 -7.69 -10.55 6.75
CA PHE A 121 -7.97 -11.59 5.75
C PHE A 121 -8.27 -12.97 6.36
N SER A 122 -7.71 -13.31 7.52
CA SER A 122 -7.77 -14.65 8.11
C SER A 122 -9.19 -15.26 8.16
N PRO A 123 -10.24 -14.56 8.63
CA PRO A 123 -11.58 -15.15 8.69
C PRO A 123 -12.12 -15.58 7.32
N TYR A 124 -11.78 -14.85 6.26
CA TYR A 124 -12.24 -15.15 4.89
C TYR A 124 -11.44 -16.29 4.27
N VAL A 125 -10.16 -16.41 4.63
CA VAL A 125 -9.32 -17.54 4.26
C VAL A 125 -9.79 -18.83 4.93
N GLU A 126 -10.09 -18.78 6.22
CA GLU A 126 -10.60 -19.93 6.99
C GLU A 126 -11.94 -20.47 6.46
N ARG A 127 -12.79 -19.58 5.93
CA ARG A 127 -14.06 -19.95 5.29
C ARG A 127 -13.93 -20.39 3.83
N GLY A 128 -12.74 -20.29 3.24
CA GLY A 128 -12.51 -20.61 1.82
C GLY A 128 -13.09 -19.58 0.84
N GLU A 129 -13.46 -18.39 1.33
CA GLU A 129 -13.93 -17.26 0.51
C GLU A 129 -12.76 -16.55 -0.18
N ILE A 130 -11.55 -16.68 0.38
CA ILE A 130 -10.28 -16.19 -0.20
C ILE A 130 -9.24 -17.31 -0.09
N ILE A 131 -8.44 -17.50 -1.13
CA ILE A 131 -7.29 -18.41 -1.13
C ILE A 131 -6.05 -17.62 -0.75
N ALA A 132 -5.20 -18.15 0.13
CA ALA A 132 -3.93 -17.53 0.51
C ALA A 132 -2.73 -18.42 0.23
N ARG A 133 -1.60 -17.82 -0.14
CA ARG A 133 -0.28 -18.47 -0.23
C ARG A 133 0.76 -17.57 0.43
N ILE A 134 1.61 -18.14 1.27
CA ILE A 134 2.71 -17.42 1.92
C ILE A 134 4.02 -17.95 1.34
N ALA A 135 4.91 -17.02 0.96
CA ALA A 135 6.26 -17.31 0.51
C ALA A 135 7.26 -16.51 1.34
N GLU A 136 8.30 -17.18 1.83
CA GLU A 136 9.44 -16.53 2.45
C GLU A 136 10.44 -16.10 1.39
N MET A 137 11.03 -14.93 1.60
CA MET A 137 12.02 -14.33 0.72
C MET A 137 13.20 -13.84 1.53
N GLN A 138 14.41 -14.01 1.00
CA GLN A 138 15.63 -13.50 1.60
C GLN A 138 16.11 -12.30 0.79
N ALA A 139 16.23 -11.13 1.43
CA ALA A 139 16.75 -9.93 0.79
C ALA A 139 17.61 -9.14 1.79
N GLY A 140 18.85 -8.79 1.41
CA GLY A 140 19.73 -7.98 2.24
C GLY A 140 20.07 -8.58 3.62
N GLY A 141 19.99 -9.91 3.76
CA GLY A 141 20.22 -10.61 5.04
C GLY A 141 19.02 -10.59 6.00
N ARG A 142 17.85 -10.15 5.54
CA ARG A 142 16.58 -10.19 6.28
C ARG A 142 15.59 -11.14 5.63
N THR A 143 14.74 -11.72 6.46
CA THR A 143 13.59 -12.52 6.04
C THR A 143 12.41 -11.60 5.81
N PHE A 144 11.88 -11.64 4.59
CA PHE A 144 10.62 -11.02 4.23
C PHE A 144 9.59 -12.10 3.98
N ILE A 145 8.34 -11.82 4.32
CA ILE A 145 7.22 -12.64 3.90
C ILE A 145 6.48 -11.93 2.77
N ARG A 146 6.06 -12.70 1.78
CA ARG A 146 5.12 -12.28 0.76
C ARG A 146 3.86 -13.12 0.91
N ILE A 147 2.74 -12.45 1.04
CA ILE A 147 1.43 -13.07 1.16
C ILE A 147 0.64 -12.75 -0.09
N TYR A 148 0.14 -13.79 -0.73
CA TYR A 148 -0.76 -13.72 -1.87
C TYR A 148 -2.17 -14.03 -1.41
N TYR A 149 -3.13 -13.28 -1.93
CA TYR A 149 -4.56 -13.53 -1.75
C TYR A 149 -5.23 -13.55 -3.12
N ALA A 150 -6.07 -14.55 -3.39
CA ALA A 150 -6.89 -14.62 -4.60
C ALA A 150 -8.32 -15.02 -4.27
N LEU A 151 -9.27 -14.59 -5.09
CA LEU A 151 -10.62 -15.15 -5.07
C LEU A 151 -10.59 -16.62 -5.55
N PRO A 152 -11.58 -17.44 -5.17
CA PRO A 152 -11.66 -18.83 -5.62
C PRO A 152 -11.63 -18.94 -7.15
N GLY A 153 -10.68 -19.73 -7.67
CA GLY A 153 -10.44 -19.89 -9.11
C GLY A 153 -9.50 -18.86 -9.75
N GLU A 154 -9.04 -17.86 -9.00
CA GLU A 154 -8.09 -16.83 -9.46
C GLU A 154 -6.65 -17.07 -8.95
N ASP A 155 -6.38 -18.22 -8.32
CA ASP A 155 -5.08 -18.58 -7.73
C ASP A 155 -3.96 -18.77 -8.77
N TRP A 156 -4.31 -18.93 -10.06
CA TRP A 156 -3.36 -18.88 -11.17
C TRP A 156 -2.55 -17.57 -11.22
N ARG A 157 -3.10 -16.48 -10.64
CA ARG A 157 -2.44 -15.17 -10.56
C ARG A 157 -1.19 -15.19 -9.68
N PHE A 158 -1.08 -16.13 -8.74
CA PHE A 158 0.10 -16.27 -7.88
C PHE A 158 1.33 -16.55 -8.74
N ASP A 159 1.23 -17.57 -9.59
CA ASP A 159 2.34 -17.98 -10.45
C ASP A 159 2.58 -16.94 -11.56
N ALA A 160 1.53 -16.35 -12.12
CA ALA A 160 1.66 -15.27 -13.11
C ALA A 160 2.41 -14.05 -12.53
N TYR A 161 2.09 -13.65 -11.30
CA TYR A 161 2.78 -12.58 -10.61
C TYR A 161 4.27 -12.91 -10.40
N ASP A 162 4.57 -14.12 -9.92
CA ASP A 162 5.97 -14.53 -9.72
C ASP A 162 6.76 -14.60 -11.03
N VAL A 163 6.17 -15.10 -12.11
CA VAL A 163 6.80 -15.10 -13.44
C VAL A 163 7.11 -13.67 -13.89
N LEU A 164 6.17 -12.74 -13.73
CA LEU A 164 6.36 -11.34 -14.12
C LEU A 164 7.44 -10.66 -13.26
N MET A 165 7.38 -10.83 -11.94
CA MET A 165 8.33 -10.19 -11.02
C MET A 165 9.74 -10.75 -11.16
N ASN A 166 9.91 -12.01 -11.56
CA ASN A 166 11.21 -12.64 -11.84
C ASN A 166 11.62 -12.56 -13.33
N GLY A 167 10.82 -11.90 -14.16
CA GLY A 167 11.06 -11.74 -15.59
C GLY A 167 12.24 -10.82 -15.93
N PRO A 168 12.51 -10.63 -17.24
CA PRO A 168 13.62 -9.81 -17.70
C PRO A 168 13.49 -8.35 -17.23
N ARG A 169 14.62 -7.65 -17.26
CA ARG A 169 14.73 -6.21 -16.95
C ARG A 169 15.42 -5.49 -18.11
N PRO A 170 15.18 -4.19 -18.35
CA PRO A 170 14.40 -3.24 -17.52
C PRO A 170 12.89 -3.47 -17.58
N TRP A 171 12.16 -2.88 -16.63
CA TRP A 171 10.70 -2.94 -16.57
C TRP A 171 10.09 -2.12 -17.71
N THR A 172 9.17 -2.72 -18.46
CA THR A 172 8.56 -2.13 -19.67
C THR A 172 7.09 -1.77 -19.45
N ALA A 173 6.52 -0.97 -20.35
CA ALA A 173 5.08 -0.66 -20.34
C ALA A 173 4.22 -1.93 -20.48
N ASP A 174 4.66 -2.91 -21.28
CA ASP A 174 3.97 -4.21 -21.40
C ASP A 174 3.98 -4.98 -20.08
N MET A 175 5.07 -4.92 -19.31
CA MET A 175 5.14 -5.52 -17.98
C MET A 175 4.22 -4.80 -16.99
N GLU A 176 4.16 -3.46 -17.06
CA GLU A 176 3.23 -2.66 -16.25
C GLU A 176 1.77 -3.03 -16.56
N TRP A 177 1.42 -3.17 -17.85
CA TRP A 177 0.10 -3.63 -18.27
C TRP A 177 -0.23 -5.02 -17.73
N GLN A 178 0.72 -5.96 -17.86
CA GLN A 178 0.56 -7.32 -17.36
C GLN A 178 0.36 -7.33 -15.84
N LEU A 179 1.13 -6.52 -15.10
CA LEU A 179 0.96 -6.37 -13.66
C LEU A 179 -0.44 -5.85 -13.33
N GLY A 180 -0.89 -4.79 -14.01
CA GLY A 180 -2.22 -4.24 -13.81
C GLY A 180 -3.33 -5.27 -14.07
N SER A 181 -3.21 -6.03 -15.16
CA SER A 181 -4.13 -7.12 -15.51
C SER A 181 -4.15 -8.23 -14.46
N ILE A 182 -2.98 -8.62 -13.93
CA ILE A 182 -2.85 -9.61 -12.85
C ILE A 182 -3.50 -9.09 -11.55
N LEU A 183 -3.36 -7.80 -11.25
CA LEU A 183 -3.98 -7.16 -10.07
C LEU A 183 -5.47 -6.86 -10.23
N GLY A 184 -6.04 -7.08 -11.42
CA GLY A 184 -7.46 -6.91 -11.74
C GLY A 184 -7.88 -5.54 -12.21
N TYR A 185 -6.95 -4.71 -12.70
CA TYR A 185 -7.31 -3.47 -13.38
C TYR A 185 -7.84 -3.74 -14.79
N SER A 186 -8.84 -2.96 -15.19
CA SER A 186 -9.38 -2.94 -16.55
C SER A 186 -8.41 -2.35 -17.56
N ASP A 187 -8.65 -2.59 -18.84
CA ASP A 187 -7.84 -2.05 -19.94
C ASP A 187 -7.76 -0.52 -19.89
N GLU A 188 -8.89 0.17 -19.68
CA GLU A 188 -8.92 1.65 -19.56
C GLU A 188 -8.07 2.17 -18.40
N GLN A 189 -8.06 1.46 -17.26
CA GLN A 189 -7.22 1.81 -16.12
C GLN A 189 -5.74 1.59 -16.41
N ASN A 190 -5.39 0.49 -17.08
CA ASN A 190 -4.02 0.20 -17.50
C ASN A 190 -3.52 1.24 -18.52
N GLU A 191 -4.34 1.58 -19.52
CA GLU A 191 -4.04 2.64 -20.50
C GLU A 191 -3.76 3.97 -19.82
N TRP A 192 -4.65 4.39 -18.90
CA TRP A 192 -4.47 5.62 -18.17
C TRP A 192 -3.18 5.60 -17.34
N TRP A 193 -2.91 4.49 -16.64
CA TRP A 193 -1.73 4.36 -15.79
C TRP A 193 -0.44 4.43 -16.60
N ILE A 194 -0.37 3.76 -17.75
CA ILE A 194 0.81 3.82 -18.62
C ILE A 194 1.04 5.22 -19.18
N ALA A 195 -0.03 5.94 -19.52
CA ALA A 195 0.08 7.28 -20.07
C ALA A 195 0.47 8.35 -19.03
N ASN A 196 0.12 8.16 -17.75
CA ASN A 196 0.21 9.23 -16.73
C ASN A 196 1.09 8.87 -15.52
N GLY A 197 1.04 7.61 -15.06
CA GLY A 197 1.69 7.14 -13.84
C GLY A 197 3.01 6.40 -14.08
N PHE A 198 3.12 5.68 -15.19
CA PHE A 198 4.31 4.89 -15.51
C PHE A 198 5.48 5.77 -15.98
N LYS A 199 6.64 5.59 -15.33
CA LYS A 199 7.90 6.21 -15.74
C LYS A 199 8.88 5.09 -16.11
N PRO A 200 9.21 4.90 -17.39
CA PRO A 200 10.15 3.87 -17.79
C PRO A 200 11.52 4.14 -17.16
N ALA A 201 12.24 3.06 -16.83
CA ALA A 201 13.62 3.19 -16.37
C ALA A 201 14.44 3.93 -17.45
N PRO A 202 15.30 4.89 -17.06
CA PRO A 202 16.13 5.58 -18.02
C PRO A 202 17.01 4.54 -18.76
N PRO A 203 17.26 4.72 -20.06
CA PRO A 203 18.18 3.85 -20.78
C PRO A 203 19.55 3.86 -20.08
N LYS A 204 20.14 2.68 -19.89
CA LYS A 204 21.52 2.60 -19.38
C LYS A 204 22.42 3.36 -20.35
N PRO A 205 23.34 4.22 -19.87
CA PRO A 205 24.29 4.87 -20.75
C PRO A 205 25.09 3.80 -21.50
N SER A 206 25.20 3.96 -22.82
CA SER A 206 26.06 3.13 -23.67
C SER A 206 27.51 3.28 -23.17
N ALA A 207 28.13 2.13 -22.88
CA ALA A 207 29.53 2.03 -22.47
C ALA A 207 30.50 2.45 -23.58
#